data_AF-A0A0D2BEX7-F1
#
_entry.id   AF-A0A0D2BEX7-F1
#
_cell.length_a   1.000
_cell.length_b   1.000
_cell.length_c   1.000
_cell.angle_alpha   90.00
_cell.angle_beta   90.00
_cell.angle_gamma   90.00
#
_symmetry.space_group_name_H-M   'P 1'
#
loop_
_entity.id
_entity.type
_entity.pdbx_description
1 polymer ?
#
loop_
_entity_poly.entity_id
_entity_poly.type
_entity_poly.pdbx_seq_one_letter_code
_entity_poly.pdbx_strand_id
1 'polypeptide(L)'
;MAEVEKQHPMDEKSVGAIDGDKHNDGLQEVGSMIPQIDPKKEKILLAKLDLFFTPVIMLVYLSCFLDRSNIGNVKVAGMPEDVGASAQQFSTAVSIFYATYVTFETPFAILLKKWTPRVLLTSLCIVWSLTTIFSGFIQNVGGLYASRLVLGACEAGLFPSLTLYLTMVYKREEQAKRVAYLFSCTALSGAFGGLLAYALLQMDGVANYAGWRWVYIIEGIFSMLIAVAVWFGLPSDPAEAWFLSAEQKELMRIRHQQRSQYMGSDKLDWQEVRIAFQDPKLYLSGAIQFCQDILLYGFSTFLPAILKAAGYDTLQSNYLTVPVYIFGAIAFIVAAIASDRFQLRSPVSA
;
A
#
# COMPACT_ATOMS: atom_id res chain seq x y z
N MET A 1 46.25 -7.05 60.46
CA MET A 1 47.05 -7.77 59.46
C MET A 1 46.71 -7.15 58.12
N ALA A 2 47.40 -6.04 57.84
CA ALA A 2 48.47 -5.90 56.83
C ALA A 2 47.83 -5.55 55.47
N GLU A 3 47.63 -4.26 55.19
CA GLU A 3 48.56 -3.34 54.49
C GLU A 3 48.31 -3.40 52.97
N VAL A 4 47.77 -2.39 52.28
CA VAL A 4 48.08 -0.95 52.10
C VAL A 4 48.65 -0.72 50.69
N GLU A 5 47.96 0.20 50.00
CA GLU A 5 48.36 1.15 48.96
C GLU A 5 48.96 0.75 47.59
N LYS A 6 48.18 1.15 46.57
CA LYS A 6 48.55 2.04 45.45
C LYS A 6 50.03 2.46 45.34
N GLN A 7 50.57 2.37 44.12
CA GLN A 7 51.24 3.49 43.43
C GLN A 7 51.64 3.14 41.97
N HIS A 8 51.29 4.01 41.03
CA HIS A 8 52.12 4.38 39.86
C HIS A 8 53.31 5.24 40.37
N PRO A 9 54.44 5.51 39.66
CA PRO A 9 54.56 5.71 38.20
C PRO A 9 55.98 5.44 37.56
N MET A 10 56.17 5.90 36.30
CA MET A 10 57.41 6.39 35.62
C MET A 10 58.41 5.44 34.93
N ASP A 11 58.39 5.53 33.59
CA ASP A 11 59.48 5.70 32.60
C ASP A 11 60.96 5.66 33.03
N GLU A 12 61.80 4.89 32.31
CA GLU A 12 62.72 5.43 31.27
C GLU A 12 63.76 4.38 30.78
N LYS A 13 63.85 4.26 29.45
CA LYS A 13 65.07 4.17 28.60
C LYS A 13 65.89 2.87 28.42
N SER A 14 65.98 2.54 27.12
CA SER A 14 67.21 2.17 26.35
C SER A 14 67.60 0.69 26.38
N VAL A 15 68.10 0.00 25.35
CA VAL A 15 68.66 0.29 24.01
C VAL A 15 68.43 -0.97 23.16
N GLY A 16 68.19 -0.85 21.85
CA GLY A 16 68.36 -1.98 20.93
C GLY A 16 67.81 -1.73 19.54
N ALA A 17 68.54 -0.96 18.73
CA ALA A 17 68.32 -0.90 17.29
C ALA A 17 69.02 -2.08 16.61
N ILE A 18 68.30 -2.86 15.80
CA ILE A 18 68.87 -3.55 14.62
C ILE A 18 67.84 -3.49 13.48
N ASP A 19 68.39 -3.20 12.31
CA ASP A 19 67.83 -2.80 11.03
C ASP A 19 67.08 -3.90 10.27
N GLY A 20 66.13 -3.47 9.43
CA GLY A 20 65.72 -4.07 8.15
C GLY A 20 65.10 -5.48 8.11
N ASP A 21 63.78 -5.55 7.84
CA ASP A 21 63.35 -6.17 6.58
C ASP A 21 61.96 -5.69 6.14
N LYS A 22 61.82 -5.51 4.83
CA LYS A 22 60.61 -5.07 4.15
C LYS A 22 59.66 -6.26 4.00
N HIS A 23 58.52 -6.24 4.68
CA HIS A 23 57.32 -6.92 4.20
C HIS A 23 56.15 -5.94 4.19
N ASN A 24 56.02 -5.29 3.04
CA ASN A 24 54.83 -4.57 2.64
C ASN A 24 53.79 -5.63 2.24
N ASP A 25 53.16 -6.26 3.23
CA ASP A 25 51.99 -7.10 2.98
C ASP A 25 50.84 -6.17 2.58
N GLY A 26 50.56 -6.19 1.28
CA GLY A 26 49.47 -5.46 0.67
C GLY A 26 48.15 -5.85 1.31
N LEU A 27 47.65 -4.98 2.17
CA LEU A 27 46.22 -4.77 2.34
C LEU A 27 45.70 -4.28 0.98
N GLN A 28 45.35 -5.21 0.11
CA GLN A 28 44.44 -4.94 -0.98
C GLN A 28 43.11 -4.52 -0.33
N GLU A 29 42.93 -3.20 -0.15
CA GLU A 29 41.61 -2.61 -0.26
C GLU A 29 41.08 -2.96 -1.66
N VAL A 30 40.51 -4.15 -1.80
CA VAL A 30 39.50 -4.39 -2.83
C VAL A 30 38.29 -3.59 -2.39
N GLY A 31 38.36 -2.28 -2.58
CA GLY A 31 37.17 -1.45 -2.67
C GLY A 31 36.34 -2.08 -3.78
N SER A 32 35.32 -2.85 -3.40
CA SER A 32 34.45 -3.54 -4.33
C SER A 32 33.76 -2.47 -5.16
N MET A 33 34.36 -2.10 -6.30
CA MET A 33 33.73 -1.22 -7.28
C MET A 33 32.48 -1.95 -7.74
N ILE A 34 31.33 -1.51 -7.24
CA ILE A 34 30.07 -2.08 -7.68
C ILE A 34 30.00 -1.89 -9.20
N PRO A 35 29.74 -2.95 -9.98
CA PRO A 35 29.67 -2.84 -11.43
C PRO A 35 28.68 -1.76 -11.83
N GLN A 36 29.15 -0.79 -12.63
CA GLN A 36 28.29 0.19 -13.28
C GLN A 36 27.34 -0.57 -14.22
N ILE A 37 26.04 -0.35 -14.05
CA ILE A 37 25.00 -0.99 -14.83
C ILE A 37 24.87 -0.29 -16.18
N ASP A 38 24.85 -1.04 -17.28
CA ASP A 38 24.54 -0.50 -18.61
C ASP A 38 23.11 0.09 -18.63
N PRO A 39 22.95 1.40 -18.90
CA PRO A 39 21.63 2.05 -18.92
C PRO A 39 20.62 1.40 -19.88
N LYS A 40 21.09 0.79 -20.98
CA LYS A 40 20.19 0.11 -21.93
C LYS A 40 19.62 -1.18 -21.33
N LYS A 41 20.46 -1.97 -20.68
CA LYS A 41 20.04 -3.22 -20.00
C LYS A 41 19.12 -2.91 -18.83
N GLU A 42 19.40 -1.83 -18.10
CA GLU A 42 18.53 -1.36 -17.02
C GLU A 42 17.15 -0.96 -17.51
N LYS A 43 17.06 -0.21 -18.61
CA LYS A 43 15.76 0.16 -19.20
C LYS A 43 14.95 -1.05 -19.64
N ILE A 44 15.60 -2.07 -20.21
CA ILE A 44 14.93 -3.34 -20.61
C ILE A 44 14.46 -4.11 -19.37
N LEU A 45 15.29 -4.18 -18.32
CA LEU A 45 14.90 -4.78 -17.05
C LEU A 45 13.67 -4.08 -16.46
N LEU A 46 13.68 -2.74 -16.39
CA LEU A 46 12.57 -1.95 -15.86
C LEU A 46 11.28 -2.15 -16.64
N ALA A 47 11.33 -2.13 -17.98
CA ALA A 47 10.16 -2.39 -18.81
C ALA A 47 9.57 -3.78 -18.55
N LYS A 48 10.42 -4.78 -18.30
CA LYS A 48 9.99 -6.13 -17.96
C LYS A 48 9.39 -6.21 -16.56
N LEU A 49 10.01 -5.59 -15.57
CA LEU A 49 9.44 -5.48 -14.22
C LEU A 49 8.08 -4.79 -14.29
N ASP A 50 7.97 -3.67 -15.00
CA ASP A 50 6.71 -2.96 -15.16
C ASP A 50 5.64 -3.78 -15.89
N LEU A 51 6.01 -4.68 -16.81
CA LEU A 51 5.04 -5.52 -17.52
C LEU A 51 4.45 -6.63 -16.65
N PHE A 52 5.24 -7.22 -15.75
CA PHE A 52 4.81 -8.37 -14.94
C PHE A 52 4.36 -7.98 -13.52
N PHE A 53 5.02 -6.99 -12.92
CA PHE A 53 4.79 -6.60 -11.53
C PHE A 53 3.65 -5.59 -11.39
N THR A 54 3.74 -4.50 -12.16
CA THR A 54 2.86 -3.33 -12.03
C THR A 54 1.37 -3.69 -12.25
N PRO A 55 0.98 -4.48 -13.26
CA PRO A 55 -0.43 -4.84 -13.45
C PRO A 55 -0.99 -5.61 -12.26
N VAL A 56 -0.21 -6.51 -11.65
CA VAL A 56 -0.68 -7.32 -10.52
C VAL A 56 -0.93 -6.43 -9.30
N ILE A 57 0.01 -5.56 -8.94
CA ILE A 57 -0.18 -4.64 -7.80
C ILE A 57 -1.31 -3.62 -8.06
N MET A 58 -1.47 -3.17 -9.31
CA MET A 58 -2.55 -2.26 -9.71
C MET A 58 -3.92 -2.94 -9.57
N LEU A 59 -4.05 -4.20 -10.01
CA LEU A 59 -5.29 -4.96 -9.88
C LEU A 59 -5.67 -5.20 -8.41
N VAL A 60 -4.71 -5.55 -7.56
CA VAL A 60 -4.94 -5.71 -6.11
C VAL A 60 -5.40 -4.40 -5.48
N TYR A 61 -4.72 -3.30 -5.81
CA TYR A 61 -5.06 -1.99 -5.25
C TYR A 61 -6.43 -1.51 -5.73
N LEU A 62 -6.76 -1.73 -7.01
CA LEU A 62 -8.08 -1.45 -7.58
C LEU A 62 -9.16 -2.26 -6.86
N SER A 63 -8.99 -3.57 -6.71
CA SER A 63 -9.95 -4.47 -6.04
C SER A 63 -10.19 -4.09 -4.59
N CYS A 64 -9.14 -3.73 -3.85
CA CYS A 64 -9.27 -3.27 -2.47
C CYS A 64 -10.11 -1.99 -2.35
N PHE A 65 -9.87 -0.99 -3.21
CA PHE A 65 -10.67 0.24 -3.15
C PHE A 65 -12.11 0.03 -3.63
N LEU A 66 -12.31 -0.90 -4.57
CA LEU A 66 -13.63 -1.31 -5.04
C LEU A 66 -14.43 -1.90 -3.87
N ASP A 67 -13.90 -2.93 -3.21
CA ASP A 67 -14.50 -3.59 -2.03
C ASP A 67 -14.81 -2.59 -0.90
N ARG A 68 -13.91 -1.64 -0.65
CA ARG A 68 -14.08 -0.58 0.35
C ARG A 68 -15.23 0.36 0.02
N SER A 69 -15.35 0.78 -1.23
CA SER A 69 -16.32 1.80 -1.68
C SER A 69 -17.75 1.25 -1.81
N ASN A 70 -17.90 -0.07 -1.93
CA ASN A 70 -19.18 -0.75 -2.15
C ASN A 70 -20.26 -0.41 -1.14
N ILE A 71 -19.89 -0.16 0.12
CA ILE A 71 -20.83 0.23 1.16
C ILE A 71 -21.65 1.47 0.76
N GLY A 72 -21.07 2.40 0.01
CA GLY A 72 -21.78 3.56 -0.53
C GLY A 72 -22.80 3.20 -1.61
N ASN A 73 -22.43 2.31 -2.52
CA ASN A 73 -23.26 1.84 -3.63
C ASN A 73 -24.47 1.05 -3.12
N VAL A 74 -24.26 0.16 -2.14
CA VAL A 74 -25.35 -0.66 -1.57
C VAL A 74 -26.25 0.13 -0.62
N LYS A 75 -25.78 1.26 -0.07
CA LYS A 75 -26.60 2.14 0.78
C LYS A 75 -27.85 2.61 0.06
N VAL A 76 -27.70 3.04 -1.19
CA VAL A 76 -28.83 3.50 -1.99
C VAL A 76 -29.70 2.35 -2.50
N ALA A 77 -29.20 1.11 -2.44
CA ALA A 77 -29.89 -0.09 -2.86
C ALA A 77 -30.71 -0.79 -1.76
N GLY A 78 -30.91 -0.14 -0.61
CA GLY A 78 -31.79 -0.65 0.46
C GLY A 78 -31.12 -1.57 1.48
N MET A 79 -29.78 -1.72 1.44
CA MET A 79 -29.07 -2.56 2.41
C MET A 79 -29.31 -2.16 3.88
N PRO A 80 -29.28 -0.86 4.27
CA PRO A 80 -29.51 -0.47 5.66
C PRO A 80 -30.88 -0.91 6.18
N GLU A 81 -31.92 -0.79 5.36
CA GLU A 81 -33.29 -1.20 5.69
C GLU A 81 -33.38 -2.72 5.85
N ASP A 82 -32.77 -3.48 4.93
CA ASP A 82 -32.76 -4.95 4.95
C ASP A 82 -32.05 -5.55 6.18
N VAL A 83 -31.00 -4.87 6.70
CA VAL A 83 -30.27 -5.32 7.90
C VAL A 83 -30.76 -4.66 9.19
N GLY A 84 -31.79 -3.81 9.12
CA GLY A 84 -32.31 -3.06 10.26
C GLY A 84 -31.34 -2.05 10.86
N ALA A 85 -30.43 -1.49 10.04
CA ALA A 85 -29.49 -0.46 10.45
C ALA A 85 -30.12 0.93 10.39
N SER A 86 -30.12 1.65 11.52
CA SER A 86 -30.33 3.09 11.53
C SER A 86 -29.23 3.85 10.77
N ALA A 87 -29.50 5.09 10.37
CA ALA A 87 -28.49 5.96 9.75
C ALA A 87 -27.23 6.12 10.62
N GLN A 88 -27.38 6.21 11.95
CA GLN A 88 -26.25 6.31 12.88
C GLN A 88 -25.43 5.02 12.93
N GLN A 89 -26.09 3.86 12.94
CA GLN A 89 -25.40 2.56 12.92
C GLN A 89 -24.68 2.35 11.58
N PHE A 90 -25.29 2.74 10.47
CA PHE A 90 -24.63 2.70 9.17
C PHE A 90 -23.36 3.57 9.14
N SER A 91 -23.44 4.81 9.61
CA SER A 91 -22.26 5.69 9.72
C SER A 91 -21.19 5.08 10.65
N THR A 92 -21.61 4.45 11.74
CA THR A 92 -20.70 3.72 12.64
C THR A 92 -20.00 2.56 11.90
N ALA A 93 -20.72 1.78 11.09
CA ALA A 93 -20.15 0.70 10.27
C ALA A 93 -19.10 1.20 9.27
N VAL A 94 -19.29 2.39 8.70
CA VAL A 94 -18.30 3.04 7.84
C VAL A 94 -17.05 3.40 8.65
N SER A 95 -17.20 3.97 9.84
CA SER A 95 -16.09 4.45 10.67
C SER A 95 -15.25 3.34 11.32
N ILE A 96 -15.87 2.26 11.84
CA ILE A 96 -15.15 1.18 12.53
C ILE A 96 -14.16 0.42 11.64
N PHE A 97 -14.38 0.43 10.32
CA PHE A 97 -13.42 -0.04 9.34
C PHE A 97 -12.08 0.69 9.49
N TYR A 98 -12.10 2.03 9.58
CA TYR A 98 -10.88 2.82 9.72
C TYR A 98 -10.21 2.65 11.09
N ALA A 99 -10.99 2.36 12.14
CA ALA A 99 -10.44 2.07 13.46
C ALA A 99 -9.53 0.83 13.45
N THR A 100 -9.99 -0.25 12.80
CA THR A 100 -9.15 -1.45 12.62
C THR A 100 -8.05 -1.22 11.59
N TYR A 101 -8.31 -0.47 10.52
CA TYR A 101 -7.30 -0.12 9.52
C TYR A 101 -6.06 0.52 10.17
N VAL A 102 -6.25 1.62 10.92
CA VAL A 102 -5.16 2.34 11.58
C VAL A 102 -4.45 1.47 12.62
N THR A 103 -5.22 0.67 13.37
CA THR A 103 -4.65 -0.19 14.43
C THR A 103 -3.74 -1.28 13.86
N PHE A 104 -4.10 -1.87 12.72
CA PHE A 104 -3.39 -3.00 12.13
C PHE A 104 -2.33 -2.61 11.09
N GLU A 105 -2.33 -1.37 10.61
CA GLU A 105 -1.36 -0.88 9.61
C GLU A 105 0.09 -1.03 10.09
N THR A 106 0.39 -0.58 11.32
CA THR A 106 1.74 -0.68 11.90
C THR A 106 2.15 -2.13 12.17
N PRO A 107 1.32 -2.99 12.80
CA PRO A 107 1.60 -4.42 12.92
C PRO A 107 1.92 -5.12 11.59
N PHE A 108 1.14 -4.86 10.53
CA PHE A 108 1.39 -5.49 9.23
C PHE A 108 2.68 -4.99 8.57
N ALA A 109 3.00 -3.70 8.70
CA ALA A 109 4.27 -3.15 8.24
C ALA A 109 5.48 -3.82 8.91
N ILE A 110 5.38 -4.12 10.22
CA ILE A 110 6.43 -4.86 10.95
C ILE A 110 6.45 -6.32 10.52
N LEU A 111 5.29 -6.96 10.35
CA LEU A 111 5.18 -8.37 9.96
C LEU A 111 5.84 -8.64 8.60
N LEU A 112 5.77 -7.68 7.69
CA LEU A 112 6.39 -7.74 6.37
C LEU A 112 7.94 -7.77 6.42
N LYS A 113 8.57 -7.33 7.52
CA LYS A 113 10.01 -7.56 7.70
C LYS A 113 10.35 -9.03 7.94
N LYS A 114 9.38 -9.85 8.38
CA LYS A 114 9.55 -11.27 8.67
C LYS A 114 8.97 -12.17 7.57
N TRP A 115 7.90 -11.75 6.92
CA TRP A 115 7.17 -12.52 5.92
C TRP A 115 7.46 -12.00 4.52
N THR A 116 7.45 -12.88 3.52
CA THR A 116 7.63 -12.45 2.13
C THR A 116 6.41 -11.68 1.64
N PRO A 117 6.58 -10.61 0.84
CA PRO A 117 5.47 -9.80 0.34
C PRO A 117 4.39 -10.61 -0.37
N ARG A 118 4.80 -11.64 -1.12
CA ARG A 118 3.89 -12.58 -1.79
C ARG A 118 2.93 -13.24 -0.80
N VAL A 119 3.45 -13.86 0.26
CA VAL A 119 2.64 -14.60 1.22
C VAL A 119 1.70 -13.67 1.97
N LEU A 120 2.20 -12.51 2.41
CA LEU A 120 1.38 -11.56 3.17
C LEU A 120 0.27 -10.97 2.29
N LEU A 121 0.60 -10.45 1.10
CA LEU A 121 -0.39 -9.85 0.19
C LEU A 121 -1.45 -10.85 -0.24
N THR A 122 -1.08 -12.08 -0.61
CA THR A 122 -2.06 -13.12 -0.94
C THR A 122 -2.94 -13.47 0.26
N SER A 123 -2.36 -13.63 1.46
CA SER A 123 -3.13 -14.00 2.65
C SER A 123 -4.15 -12.93 3.01
N LEU A 124 -3.74 -11.66 3.01
CA LEU A 124 -4.64 -10.53 3.24
C LEU A 124 -5.74 -10.49 2.17
N CYS A 125 -5.36 -10.70 0.90
CA CYS A 125 -6.28 -10.70 -0.23
C CYS A 125 -7.37 -11.76 -0.12
N ILE A 126 -7.01 -12.99 0.26
CA ILE A 126 -7.96 -14.08 0.48
C ILE A 126 -8.94 -13.73 1.60
N VAL A 127 -8.44 -13.25 2.74
CA VAL A 127 -9.29 -12.98 3.91
C VAL A 127 -10.23 -11.80 3.65
N TRP A 128 -9.76 -10.71 3.03
CA TRP A 128 -10.65 -9.61 2.68
C TRP A 128 -11.68 -10.05 1.64
N SER A 129 -11.29 -10.82 0.62
CA SER A 129 -12.20 -11.27 -0.44
C SER A 129 -13.29 -12.16 0.12
N LEU A 130 -12.92 -13.09 1.01
CA LEU A 130 -13.88 -13.94 1.70
C LEU A 130 -14.84 -13.13 2.59
N THR A 131 -14.33 -12.09 3.25
CA THR A 131 -15.14 -11.17 4.06
C THR A 131 -16.11 -10.36 3.19
N THR A 132 -15.68 -9.91 2.02
CA THR A 132 -16.53 -9.24 1.03
C THR A 132 -17.65 -10.18 0.58
N ILE A 133 -17.34 -11.44 0.21
CA ILE A 133 -18.35 -12.44 -0.16
C ILE A 133 -19.35 -12.65 0.98
N PHE A 134 -18.87 -12.86 2.21
CA PHE A 134 -19.75 -13.05 3.37
C PHE A 134 -20.56 -11.82 3.74
N SER A 135 -20.12 -10.62 3.35
CA SER A 135 -20.90 -9.38 3.51
C SER A 135 -22.20 -9.41 2.71
N GLY A 136 -22.29 -10.16 1.61
CA GLY A 136 -23.54 -10.38 0.89
C GLY A 136 -24.57 -11.23 1.63
N PHE A 137 -24.17 -11.93 2.70
CA PHE A 137 -25.03 -12.83 3.47
C PHE A 137 -25.46 -12.25 4.83
N ILE A 138 -25.06 -11.01 5.16
CA ILE A 138 -25.45 -10.39 6.42
C ILE A 138 -26.96 -10.16 6.51
N GLN A 139 -27.48 -10.18 7.74
CA GLN A 139 -28.91 -10.03 8.03
C GLN A 139 -29.19 -9.07 9.19
N ASN A 140 -28.14 -8.53 9.83
CA ASN A 140 -28.27 -7.66 10.98
C ASN A 140 -27.06 -6.73 11.11
N VAL A 141 -27.20 -5.69 11.94
CA VAL A 141 -26.17 -4.70 12.24
C VAL A 141 -24.89 -5.32 12.81
N GLY A 142 -25.00 -6.40 13.60
CA GLY A 142 -23.84 -7.10 14.15
C GLY A 142 -22.97 -7.73 13.05
N GLY A 143 -23.60 -8.36 12.06
CA GLY A 143 -22.93 -8.90 10.87
C GLY A 143 -22.27 -7.81 10.03
N LEU A 144 -22.95 -6.66 9.86
CA LEU A 144 -22.37 -5.49 9.21
C LEU A 144 -21.13 -4.98 9.95
N TYR A 145 -21.16 -4.92 11.28
CA TYR A 145 -19.99 -4.47 12.05
C TYR A 145 -18.84 -5.46 11.99
N ALA A 146 -19.13 -6.74 12.15
CA ALA A 146 -18.13 -7.79 12.08
C ALA A 146 -17.41 -7.80 10.73
N SER A 147 -18.16 -7.73 9.62
CA SER A 147 -17.54 -7.71 8.29
C SER A 147 -16.67 -6.48 8.09
N ARG A 148 -17.10 -5.30 8.55
CA ARG A 148 -16.33 -4.05 8.43
C ARG A 148 -15.05 -4.05 9.26
N LEU A 149 -15.09 -4.61 10.47
CA LEU A 149 -13.90 -4.75 11.32
C LEU A 149 -12.87 -5.71 10.70
N VAL A 150 -13.30 -6.84 10.17
CA VAL A 150 -12.40 -7.82 9.53
C VAL A 150 -11.83 -7.24 8.23
N LEU A 151 -12.67 -6.59 7.41
CA LEU A 151 -12.22 -5.97 6.18
C LEU A 151 -11.18 -4.86 6.46
N GLY A 152 -11.44 -4.00 7.44
CA GLY A 152 -10.52 -2.93 7.84
C GLY A 152 -9.19 -3.47 8.35
N ALA A 153 -9.22 -4.51 9.20
CA ALA A 153 -8.01 -5.17 9.65
C ALA A 153 -7.20 -5.77 8.49
N CYS A 154 -7.84 -6.46 7.54
CA CYS A 154 -7.12 -7.12 6.46
C CYS A 154 -6.58 -6.14 5.40
N GLU A 155 -7.34 -5.10 5.06
CA GLU A 155 -6.90 -4.08 4.09
C GLU A 155 -5.77 -3.19 4.65
N ALA A 156 -5.65 -3.05 5.97
CA ALA A 156 -4.64 -2.25 6.64
C ALA A 156 -3.21 -2.55 6.17
N GLY A 157 -2.92 -3.83 5.91
CA GLY A 157 -1.60 -4.28 5.51
C GLY A 157 -1.27 -4.01 4.05
N LEU A 158 -2.23 -3.62 3.20
CA LEU A 158 -2.03 -3.56 1.76
C LEU A 158 -1.04 -2.46 1.34
N PHE A 159 -1.35 -1.21 1.68
CA PHE A 159 -0.53 -0.06 1.27
C PHE A 159 0.92 -0.11 1.79
N PRO A 160 1.19 -0.39 3.10
CA PRO A 160 2.56 -0.56 3.57
C PRO A 160 3.26 -1.73 2.86
N SER A 161 2.52 -2.81 2.56
CA SER A 161 3.09 -3.96 1.85
C SER A 161 3.48 -3.67 0.42
N LEU A 162 2.62 -2.99 -0.33
CA LEU A 162 2.92 -2.55 -1.69
C LEU A 162 4.07 -1.55 -1.70
N THR A 163 4.10 -0.60 -0.77
CA THR A 163 5.16 0.41 -0.68
C THR A 163 6.51 -0.22 -0.41
N LEU A 164 6.60 -1.10 0.60
CA LEU A 164 7.87 -1.78 0.88
C LEU A 164 8.27 -2.67 -0.29
N TYR A 165 7.33 -3.38 -0.90
CA TYR A 165 7.65 -4.26 -2.03
C TYR A 165 8.13 -3.49 -3.26
N LEU A 166 7.55 -2.31 -3.53
CA LEU A 166 8.07 -1.36 -4.53
C LEU A 166 9.50 -0.95 -4.22
N THR A 167 9.84 -0.72 -2.95
CA THR A 167 11.24 -0.41 -2.59
C THR A 167 12.18 -1.57 -2.90
N MET A 168 11.74 -2.82 -2.73
CA MET A 168 12.53 -4.03 -3.03
C MET A 168 12.79 -4.20 -4.53
N VAL A 169 11.84 -3.81 -5.38
CA VAL A 169 11.92 -3.97 -6.83
C VAL A 169 12.59 -2.76 -7.51
N TYR A 170 12.28 -1.54 -7.07
CA TYR A 170 12.59 -0.30 -7.77
C TYR A 170 13.54 0.63 -6.99
N LYS A 171 14.39 1.36 -7.73
CA LYS A 171 15.22 2.44 -7.17
C LYS A 171 14.36 3.61 -6.72
N ARG A 172 14.86 4.43 -5.79
CA ARG A 172 14.15 5.58 -5.21
C ARG A 172 13.56 6.53 -6.27
N GLU A 173 14.32 6.80 -7.33
CA GLU A 173 13.92 7.68 -8.44
C GLU A 173 12.80 7.07 -9.31
N GLU A 174 12.65 5.75 -9.29
CA GLU A 174 11.67 5.03 -10.12
C GLU A 174 10.35 4.80 -9.38
N GLN A 175 10.37 4.84 -8.04
CA GLN A 175 9.23 4.52 -7.17
C GLN A 175 8.06 5.50 -7.33
N ALA A 176 8.33 6.81 -7.37
CA ALA A 176 7.28 7.84 -7.41
C ALA A 176 6.28 7.63 -8.56
N LYS A 177 6.79 7.25 -9.74
CA LYS A 177 5.96 6.95 -10.91
C LYS A 177 5.03 5.75 -10.70
N ARG A 178 5.47 4.71 -9.98
CA ARG A 178 4.65 3.50 -9.74
C ARG A 178 3.66 3.72 -8.61
N VAL A 179 4.02 4.52 -7.61
CA VAL A 179 3.07 5.00 -6.60
C VAL A 179 1.95 5.80 -7.26
N ALA A 180 2.25 6.67 -8.24
CA ALA A 180 1.22 7.38 -9.00
C ALA A 180 0.27 6.45 -9.78
N TYR A 181 0.76 5.30 -10.28
CA TYR A 181 -0.10 4.28 -10.89
C TYR A 181 -1.08 3.67 -9.89
N LEU A 182 -0.64 3.39 -8.65
CA LEU A 182 -1.52 2.92 -7.59
C LEU A 182 -2.62 3.94 -7.29
N PHE A 183 -2.27 5.22 -7.10
CA PHE A 183 -3.28 6.26 -6.87
C PHE A 183 -4.24 6.44 -8.05
N SER A 184 -3.77 6.23 -9.28
CA SER A 184 -4.64 6.23 -10.47
C SER A 184 -5.68 5.09 -10.42
N CYS A 185 -5.31 3.92 -9.89
CA CYS A 185 -6.23 2.81 -9.66
C CYS A 185 -7.32 3.15 -8.64
N THR A 186 -7.05 3.98 -7.64
CA THR A 186 -8.10 4.48 -6.71
C THR A 186 -9.17 5.26 -7.47
N ALA A 187 -8.78 6.18 -8.35
CA ALA A 187 -9.75 6.94 -9.14
C ALA A 187 -10.54 6.04 -10.10
N LEU A 188 -9.86 5.10 -10.77
CA LEU A 188 -10.51 4.10 -11.63
C LEU A 188 -11.48 3.23 -10.84
N SER A 189 -11.13 2.80 -9.63
CA SER A 189 -11.98 1.94 -8.80
C SER A 189 -13.34 2.59 -8.49
N GLY A 190 -13.40 3.91 -8.31
CA GLY A 190 -14.66 4.63 -8.11
C GLY A 190 -15.56 4.58 -9.36
N ALA A 191 -14.98 4.79 -10.54
CA ALA A 191 -15.71 4.70 -11.81
C ALA A 191 -16.16 3.26 -12.12
N PHE A 192 -15.28 2.27 -11.93
CA PHE A 192 -15.62 0.86 -12.12
C PHE A 192 -16.63 0.37 -11.08
N GLY A 193 -16.52 0.79 -9.82
CA GLY A 193 -17.43 0.41 -8.75
C GLY A 193 -18.86 0.92 -8.98
N GLY A 194 -19.03 2.16 -9.45
CA GLY A 194 -20.35 2.67 -9.83
C GLY A 194 -20.97 1.91 -11.01
N LEU A 195 -20.15 1.55 -12.01
CA LEU A 195 -20.60 0.79 -13.18
C LEU A 195 -20.96 -0.67 -12.83
N LEU A 196 -20.13 -1.34 -12.02
CA LEU A 196 -20.40 -2.69 -11.54
C LEU A 196 -21.64 -2.71 -10.65
N ALA A 197 -21.77 -1.76 -9.73
CA ALA A 197 -22.98 -1.63 -8.94
C ALA A 197 -24.22 -1.46 -9.82
N TYR A 198 -24.19 -0.60 -10.83
CA TYR A 198 -25.30 -0.46 -11.79
C TYR A 198 -25.66 -1.80 -12.48
N ALA A 199 -24.66 -2.56 -12.93
CA ALA A 199 -24.89 -3.84 -13.60
C ALA A 199 -25.42 -4.92 -12.64
N LEU A 200 -24.84 -5.03 -11.45
CA LEU A 200 -25.14 -6.08 -10.47
C LEU A 200 -26.44 -5.81 -9.72
N LEU A 201 -26.82 -4.55 -9.51
CA LEU A 201 -28.11 -4.20 -8.90
C LEU A 201 -29.31 -4.57 -9.78
N GLN A 202 -29.13 -4.83 -11.07
CA GLN A 202 -30.18 -5.38 -11.92
C GLN A 202 -30.49 -6.87 -11.63
N MET A 203 -29.64 -7.55 -10.84
CA MET A 203 -29.89 -8.91 -10.36
C MET A 203 -30.82 -8.95 -9.15
N ASP A 204 -31.56 -7.88 -8.88
CA ASP A 204 -32.55 -7.83 -7.81
C ASP A 204 -33.63 -8.90 -8.00
N GLY A 205 -33.88 -9.69 -6.96
CA GLY A 205 -34.81 -10.82 -6.98
C GLY A 205 -34.22 -12.14 -7.51
N VAL A 206 -33.00 -12.15 -8.05
CA VAL A 206 -32.35 -13.39 -8.46
C VAL A 206 -32.06 -14.26 -7.23
N ALA A 207 -32.52 -15.51 -7.28
CA ALA A 207 -32.46 -16.47 -6.17
C ALA A 207 -33.11 -15.99 -4.85
N ASN A 208 -34.12 -15.11 -4.94
CA ASN A 208 -34.78 -14.46 -3.79
C ASN A 208 -33.83 -13.59 -2.93
N TYR A 209 -32.73 -13.11 -3.51
CA TYR A 209 -31.83 -12.17 -2.86
C TYR A 209 -32.00 -10.76 -3.43
N ALA A 210 -31.87 -9.77 -2.55
CA ALA A 210 -31.81 -8.36 -2.93
C ALA A 210 -30.53 -8.08 -3.73
N GLY A 211 -30.61 -7.19 -4.72
CA GLY A 211 -29.52 -6.88 -5.65
C GLY A 211 -28.20 -6.48 -4.96
N TRP A 212 -28.26 -5.80 -3.82
CA TRP A 212 -27.07 -5.39 -3.07
C TRP A 212 -26.22 -6.57 -2.55
N ARG A 213 -26.84 -7.74 -2.34
CA ARG A 213 -26.12 -8.95 -1.91
C ARG A 213 -25.21 -9.45 -3.03
N TRP A 214 -25.69 -9.39 -4.27
CA TRP A 214 -24.94 -9.78 -5.46
C TRP A 214 -23.74 -8.88 -5.73
N VAL A 215 -23.84 -7.58 -5.41
CA VAL A 215 -22.70 -6.63 -5.46
C VAL A 215 -21.54 -7.19 -4.64
N TYR A 216 -21.76 -7.46 -3.35
CA TYR A 216 -20.73 -8.03 -2.48
C TYR A 216 -20.24 -9.43 -2.89
N ILE A 217 -21.15 -10.32 -3.28
CA ILE A 217 -20.78 -11.70 -3.63
C ILE A 217 -19.90 -11.71 -4.89
N ILE A 218 -20.31 -11.03 -5.95
CA ILE A 218 -19.62 -11.09 -7.25
C ILE A 218 -18.31 -10.30 -7.20
N GLU A 219 -18.30 -9.13 -6.57
CA GLU A 219 -17.06 -8.36 -6.41
C GLU A 219 -16.07 -9.06 -5.48
N GLY A 220 -16.54 -9.69 -4.40
CA GLY A 220 -15.70 -10.52 -3.55
C GLY A 220 -15.12 -11.74 -4.27
N ILE A 221 -15.88 -12.39 -5.17
CA ILE A 221 -15.37 -13.46 -6.04
C ILE A 221 -14.30 -12.92 -7.00
N PHE A 222 -14.52 -11.74 -7.58
CA PHE A 222 -13.54 -11.09 -8.44
C PHE A 222 -12.24 -10.79 -7.67
N SER A 223 -12.33 -10.25 -6.46
CA SER A 223 -11.20 -10.04 -5.55
C SER A 223 -10.49 -11.35 -5.20
N MET A 224 -11.24 -12.45 -4.99
CA MET A 224 -10.67 -13.79 -4.74
C MET A 224 -9.86 -14.31 -5.95
N LEU A 225 -10.34 -14.10 -7.18
CA LEU A 225 -9.59 -14.46 -8.38
C LEU A 225 -8.30 -13.64 -8.50
N ILE A 226 -8.32 -12.38 -8.10
CA ILE A 226 -7.12 -11.55 -8.02
C ILE A 226 -6.16 -12.10 -6.95
N ALA A 227 -6.64 -12.57 -5.81
CA ALA A 227 -5.78 -13.21 -4.79
C ALA A 227 -4.98 -14.40 -5.35
N VAL A 228 -5.63 -15.22 -6.19
CA VAL A 228 -4.98 -16.32 -6.91
C VAL A 228 -3.94 -15.77 -7.91
N ALA A 229 -4.29 -14.74 -8.67
CA ALA A 229 -3.36 -14.08 -9.60
C ALA A 229 -2.13 -13.49 -8.89
N VAL A 230 -2.29 -12.92 -7.68
CA VAL A 230 -1.19 -12.43 -6.84
C VAL A 230 -0.26 -13.56 -6.46
N TRP A 231 -0.82 -14.71 -6.05
CA TRP A 231 -0.02 -15.84 -5.63
C TRP A 231 0.88 -16.34 -6.76
N PHE A 232 0.41 -16.40 -8.00
CA PHE A 232 1.23 -16.85 -9.14
C PHE A 232 2.06 -15.73 -9.78
N GLY A 233 1.57 -14.49 -9.73
CA GLY A 233 2.18 -13.34 -10.38
C GLY A 233 3.34 -12.72 -9.60
N LEU A 234 3.25 -12.64 -8.27
CA LEU A 234 4.27 -11.97 -7.44
C LEU A 234 5.35 -12.96 -6.96
N PRO A 235 6.64 -12.70 -7.25
CA PRO A 235 7.73 -13.51 -6.75
C PRO A 235 8.02 -13.22 -5.26
N SER A 236 8.34 -14.24 -4.47
CA SER A 236 8.68 -14.04 -3.05
C SER A 236 9.92 -13.15 -2.86
N ASP A 237 10.90 -13.30 -3.76
CA ASP A 237 12.08 -12.44 -3.87
C ASP A 237 12.12 -11.82 -5.29
N PRO A 238 12.06 -10.48 -5.43
CA PRO A 238 12.23 -9.79 -6.71
C PRO A 238 13.50 -10.16 -7.47
N ALA A 239 14.60 -10.46 -6.78
CA ALA A 239 15.88 -10.78 -7.43
C ALA A 239 15.85 -12.14 -8.13
N GLU A 240 15.01 -13.07 -7.65
CA GLU A 240 14.87 -14.42 -8.18
C GLU A 240 13.58 -14.64 -8.99
N ALA A 241 12.94 -13.55 -9.41
CA ALA A 241 11.67 -13.60 -10.13
C ALA A 241 11.70 -14.54 -11.34
N TRP A 242 10.65 -15.36 -11.47
CA TRP A 242 10.56 -16.45 -12.46
C TRP A 242 10.57 -15.98 -13.92
N PHE A 243 10.18 -14.73 -14.17
CA PHE A 243 10.18 -14.14 -15.51
C PHE A 243 11.52 -13.54 -15.91
N LEU A 244 12.51 -13.40 -15.02
CA LEU A 244 13.81 -12.79 -15.33
C LEU A 244 14.80 -13.79 -15.94
N SER A 245 15.61 -13.33 -16.91
CA SER A 245 16.75 -14.11 -17.42
C SER A 245 17.90 -14.13 -16.42
N ALA A 246 18.86 -15.06 -16.56
CA ALA A 246 20.02 -15.15 -15.67
C ALA A 246 20.81 -13.82 -15.60
N GLU A 247 20.99 -13.14 -16.72
CA GLU A 247 21.62 -11.81 -16.78
C GLU A 247 20.80 -10.75 -16.03
N GLN A 248 19.47 -10.78 -16.15
CA GLN A 248 18.58 -9.83 -15.46
C GLN A 248 18.54 -10.07 -13.95
N LYS A 249 18.62 -11.32 -13.51
CA LYS A 249 18.72 -11.68 -12.09
C LYS A 249 20.02 -11.14 -11.47
N GLU A 250 21.13 -11.29 -12.18
CA GLU A 250 22.40 -10.70 -11.74
C GLU A 250 22.31 -9.17 -11.64
N LEU A 251 21.64 -8.54 -12.61
CA LEU A 251 21.41 -7.10 -12.56
C LEU A 251 20.57 -6.67 -11.35
N MET A 252 19.56 -7.45 -10.97
CA MET A 252 18.77 -7.22 -9.76
C MET A 252 19.61 -7.35 -8.49
N ARG A 253 20.52 -8.33 -8.42
CA ARG A 253 21.44 -8.50 -7.28
C ARG A 253 22.39 -7.31 -7.13
N ILE A 254 22.96 -6.83 -8.23
CA ILE A 254 23.80 -5.62 -8.23
C ILE A 254 22.98 -4.42 -7.74
N ARG A 255 21.75 -4.24 -8.22
CA ARG A 255 20.86 -3.15 -7.75
C ARG A 255 20.54 -3.27 -6.26
N HIS A 256 20.34 -4.49 -5.75
CA HIS A 256 20.08 -4.73 -4.34
C HIS A 256 21.31 -4.39 -3.48
N GLN A 257 22.52 -4.77 -3.90
CA GLN A 257 23.77 -4.41 -3.23
C GLN A 257 24.03 -2.89 -3.23
N GLN A 258 23.72 -2.21 -4.34
CA GLN A 258 23.78 -0.73 -4.37
C GLN A 258 22.85 -0.15 -3.31
N ARG A 259 21.62 -0.65 -3.22
CA ARG A 259 20.63 -0.18 -2.26
C ARG A 259 21.07 -0.38 -0.81
N SER A 260 21.61 -1.55 -0.46
CA SER A 260 22.02 -1.85 0.92
C SER A 260 23.13 -0.92 1.43
N GLN A 261 24.01 -0.45 0.53
CA GLN A 261 25.04 0.54 0.91
C GLN A 261 24.48 1.92 1.25
N TYR A 262 23.34 2.31 0.66
CA TYR A 262 22.72 3.61 0.91
C TYR A 262 21.70 3.63 2.06
N MET A 263 21.13 2.48 2.46
CA MET A 263 20.04 2.44 3.45
C MET A 263 20.49 2.43 4.92
N GLY A 264 21.80 2.40 5.21
CA GLY A 264 22.30 2.44 6.58
C GLY A 264 21.99 1.16 7.37
N SER A 265 21.90 1.25 8.70
CA SER A 265 21.66 0.09 9.57
C SER A 265 20.21 -0.37 9.51
N ASP A 266 19.96 -1.68 9.34
CA ASP A 266 18.62 -2.28 9.32
C ASP A 266 17.91 -2.29 10.70
N LYS A 267 18.58 -1.82 11.77
CA LYS A 267 18.04 -1.85 13.13
C LYS A 267 17.20 -0.61 13.40
N LEU A 268 16.01 -0.83 13.96
CA LEU A 268 15.14 0.24 14.44
C LEU A 268 15.80 0.93 15.63
N ASP A 269 16.18 2.20 15.47
CA ASP A 269 16.66 3.02 16.57
C ASP A 269 15.51 3.84 17.17
N TRP A 270 15.24 3.60 18.46
CA TRP A 270 14.23 4.33 19.21
C TRP A 270 14.54 5.83 19.36
N GLN A 271 15.81 6.22 19.20
CA GLN A 271 16.19 7.63 19.20
C GLN A 271 15.65 8.34 17.95
N GLU A 272 15.75 7.71 16.77
CA GLU A 272 15.18 8.25 15.52
C GLU A 272 13.66 8.38 15.60
N VAL A 273 12.99 7.39 16.20
CA VAL A 273 11.54 7.44 16.45
C VAL A 273 11.19 8.65 17.32
N ARG A 274 11.93 8.88 18.41
CA ARG A 274 11.68 10.02 19.30
C ARG A 274 11.90 11.36 18.60
N ILE A 275 12.93 11.48 17.76
CA ILE A 275 13.18 12.68 16.96
C ILE A 275 12.01 12.94 16.01
N ALA A 276 11.50 11.91 15.34
CA ALA A 276 10.35 12.02 14.44
C ALA A 276 9.09 12.52 15.16
N PHE A 277 8.79 12.00 16.36
CA PHE A 277 7.66 12.48 17.17
C PHE A 277 7.82 13.91 17.71
N GLN A 278 9.03 14.47 17.71
CA GLN A 278 9.29 15.84 18.12
C GLN A 278 9.29 16.82 16.94
N ASP A 279 9.23 16.35 15.69
CA ASP A 279 9.21 17.21 14.52
C ASP A 279 7.82 17.86 14.32
N PRO A 280 7.67 19.19 14.45
CA PRO A 280 6.40 19.87 14.22
C PRO A 280 5.87 19.69 12.79
N LYS A 281 6.74 19.41 11.80
CA LYS A 281 6.34 19.16 10.42
C LYS A 281 5.50 17.89 10.29
N LEU A 282 5.74 16.88 11.14
CA LEU A 282 4.96 15.66 11.17
C LEU A 282 3.49 15.96 11.50
N TYR A 283 3.25 16.74 12.55
CA TYR A 283 1.90 17.11 12.98
C TYR A 283 1.22 18.05 11.98
N LEU A 284 1.95 18.99 11.39
CA LEU A 284 1.40 19.87 10.35
C LEU A 284 1.00 19.08 9.10
N SER A 285 1.86 18.17 8.63
CA SER A 285 1.55 17.27 7.52
C SER A 285 0.36 16.36 7.84
N GLY A 286 0.29 15.83 9.07
CA GLY A 286 -0.83 15.01 9.53
C GLY A 286 -2.15 15.79 9.56
N ALA A 287 -2.13 17.05 10.00
CA ALA A 287 -3.31 17.91 10.02
C ALA A 287 -3.83 18.24 8.61
N ILE A 288 -2.91 18.51 7.67
CA ILE A 288 -3.25 18.74 6.26
C ILE A 288 -3.90 17.47 5.67
N GLN A 289 -3.25 16.32 5.86
CA GLN A 289 -3.75 15.04 5.36
C GLN A 289 -5.12 14.69 5.96
N PHE A 290 -5.32 14.94 7.27
CA PHE A 290 -6.58 14.71 7.95
C PHE A 290 -7.72 15.53 7.35
N CYS A 291 -7.50 16.83 7.10
CA CYS A 291 -8.50 17.70 6.46
C CYS A 291 -8.85 17.22 5.05
N GLN A 292 -7.84 16.79 4.28
CA GLN A 292 -8.02 16.26 2.93
C GLN A 292 -8.80 14.94 2.92
N ASP A 293 -8.43 14.00 3.79
CA ASP A 293 -9.04 12.67 3.86
C ASP A 293 -10.50 12.73 4.33
N ILE A 294 -10.85 13.67 5.22
CA ILE A 294 -12.26 13.92 5.60
C ILE A 294 -13.10 14.25 4.36
N LEU A 295 -12.62 15.17 3.53
CA LEU A 295 -13.34 15.59 2.32
C LEU A 295 -13.42 14.43 1.32
N LEU A 296 -12.30 13.74 1.08
CA LEU A 296 -12.22 12.67 0.09
C LEU A 296 -13.12 11.49 0.46
N TYR A 297 -12.96 10.90 1.65
CA TYR A 297 -13.69 9.69 2.03
C TYR A 297 -15.15 9.98 2.38
N GLY A 298 -15.45 11.15 2.96
CA GLY A 298 -16.81 11.59 3.20
C GLY A 298 -17.59 11.76 1.90
N PHE A 299 -17.00 12.43 0.91
CA PHE A 299 -17.60 12.59 -0.41
C PHE A 299 -17.73 11.24 -1.13
N SER A 300 -16.63 10.49 -1.25
CA SER A 300 -16.61 9.23 -2.02
C SER A 300 -17.60 8.19 -1.48
N THR A 301 -17.70 8.03 -0.15
CA THR A 301 -18.59 7.02 0.46
C THR A 301 -20.06 7.38 0.31
N PHE A 302 -20.41 8.66 0.39
CA PHE A 302 -21.80 9.11 0.39
C PHE A 302 -22.27 9.69 -0.95
N LEU A 303 -21.41 9.74 -1.97
CA LEU A 303 -21.75 10.26 -3.29
C LEU A 303 -23.03 9.65 -3.89
N PRO A 304 -23.22 8.30 -3.89
CA PRO A 304 -24.48 7.74 -4.37
C PRO A 304 -25.69 8.24 -3.56
N ALA A 305 -25.56 8.36 -2.24
CA ALA A 305 -26.64 8.84 -1.38
C ALA A 305 -26.95 10.32 -1.59
N ILE A 306 -25.93 11.15 -1.87
CA ILE A 306 -26.10 12.56 -2.23
C ILE A 306 -26.88 12.66 -3.55
N LEU A 307 -26.55 11.85 -4.55
CA LEU A 307 -27.28 11.81 -5.82
C LEU A 307 -28.73 11.35 -5.63
N LYS A 308 -28.96 10.32 -4.80
CA LYS A 308 -30.32 9.87 -4.48
C LYS A 308 -31.13 10.96 -3.78
N ALA A 309 -30.52 11.71 -2.86
CA ALA A 309 -31.15 12.84 -2.21
C ALA A 309 -31.44 14.02 -3.17
N ALA A 310 -30.69 14.14 -4.26
CA ALA A 310 -30.94 15.12 -5.32
C ALA A 310 -32.10 14.75 -6.26
N GLY A 311 -32.73 13.58 -6.09
CA GLY A 311 -33.91 13.14 -6.83
C GLY A 311 -33.66 12.06 -7.88
N TYR A 312 -32.43 11.53 -7.99
CA TYR A 312 -32.13 10.41 -8.87
C TYR A 312 -32.56 9.07 -8.25
N ASP A 313 -32.94 8.11 -9.09
CA ASP A 313 -33.23 6.75 -8.62
C ASP A 313 -31.95 5.98 -8.18
N THR A 314 -32.12 4.76 -7.65
CA THR A 314 -31.00 3.93 -7.17
C THR A 314 -29.98 3.58 -8.27
N LEU A 315 -30.44 3.21 -9.47
CA LEU A 315 -29.56 2.82 -10.57
C LEU A 315 -28.85 4.07 -11.14
N GLN A 316 -29.60 5.16 -11.30
CA GLN A 316 -29.11 6.49 -11.69
C GLN A 316 -28.03 6.98 -10.76
N SER A 317 -28.25 6.90 -9.45
CA SER A 317 -27.29 7.33 -8.45
C SER A 317 -25.96 6.59 -8.56
N ASN A 318 -25.97 5.30 -8.92
CA ASN A 318 -24.74 4.52 -9.09
C ASN A 318 -24.00 4.86 -10.39
N TYR A 319 -24.68 4.88 -11.55
CA TYR A 319 -23.98 5.18 -12.81
C TYR A 319 -23.57 6.66 -12.92
N LEU A 320 -24.27 7.60 -12.27
CA LEU A 320 -23.91 9.01 -12.25
C LEU A 320 -22.64 9.29 -11.40
N THR A 321 -22.19 8.35 -10.58
CA THR A 321 -20.87 8.47 -9.92
C THR A 321 -19.72 8.35 -10.92
N VAL A 322 -19.91 7.61 -12.01
CA VAL A 322 -18.89 7.34 -13.03
C VAL A 322 -18.34 8.63 -13.65
N PRO A 323 -19.16 9.55 -14.22
CA PRO A 323 -18.65 10.80 -14.77
C PRO A 323 -18.00 11.71 -13.70
N VAL A 324 -18.46 11.65 -12.44
CA VAL A 324 -17.85 12.42 -11.33
C VAL A 324 -16.43 11.93 -11.07
N TYR A 325 -16.21 10.62 -10.98
CA TYR A 325 -14.87 10.04 -10.79
C TYR A 325 -13.96 10.23 -12.01
N ILE A 326 -14.52 10.13 -13.24
CA ILE A 326 -13.75 10.43 -14.47
C ILE A 326 -13.29 11.89 -14.48
N PHE A 327 -14.17 12.83 -14.15
CA PHE A 327 -13.81 14.24 -14.06
C PHE A 327 -12.77 14.49 -12.96
N GLY A 328 -12.92 13.85 -11.79
CA GLY A 328 -11.93 13.88 -10.72
C GLY A 328 -10.55 13.36 -11.17
N ALA A 329 -10.51 12.26 -11.93
CA ALA A 329 -9.28 11.72 -12.49
C ALA A 329 -8.63 12.68 -13.50
N ILE A 330 -9.42 13.32 -14.38
CA ILE A 330 -8.92 14.33 -15.33
C ILE A 330 -8.36 15.53 -14.57
N ALA A 331 -9.09 16.05 -13.58
CA ALA A 331 -8.65 17.17 -12.75
C ALA A 331 -7.33 16.84 -12.03
N PHE A 332 -7.20 15.62 -11.49
CA PHE A 332 -5.96 15.15 -10.87
C PHE A 332 -4.80 15.10 -11.85
N ILE A 333 -5.00 14.56 -13.06
CA ILE A 333 -3.96 14.51 -14.11
C ILE A 333 -3.55 15.92 -14.54
N VAL A 334 -4.51 16.84 -14.73
CA VAL A 334 -4.23 18.23 -15.11
C VAL A 334 -3.45 18.94 -14.00
N ALA A 335 -3.84 18.76 -12.75
CA ALA A 335 -3.13 19.32 -11.59
C ALA A 335 -1.71 18.75 -11.48
N ALA A 336 -1.53 17.44 -11.69
CA ALA A 336 -0.22 16.81 -11.71
C ALA A 336 0.68 17.35 -12.83
N ILE A 337 0.17 17.47 -14.07
CA ILE A 337 0.91 18.05 -15.20
C ILE A 337 1.25 19.51 -14.94
N ALA A 338 0.33 20.29 -14.37
CA ALA A 338 0.58 21.67 -13.98
C ALA A 338 1.68 21.74 -12.91
N SER A 339 1.59 20.94 -11.85
CA SER A 339 2.60 20.84 -10.79
C SER A 339 3.99 20.53 -11.36
N ASP A 340 4.09 19.52 -12.23
CA ASP A 340 5.35 19.13 -12.87
C ASP A 340 5.91 20.24 -13.78
N ARG A 341 5.04 20.94 -14.52
CA ARG A 341 5.43 22.04 -15.41
C ARG A 341 5.89 23.28 -14.65
N PHE A 342 5.28 23.59 -13.51
CA PHE A 342 5.63 24.75 -12.70
C PHE A 342 6.72 24.47 -11.64
N GLN A 343 7.18 23.22 -11.49
CA GLN A 343 8.18 22.78 -10.51
C GLN A 343 7.87 23.19 -9.06
N LEU A 344 6.61 23.49 -8.76
CA LEU A 344 6.14 23.89 -7.43
C LEU A 344 5.84 22.63 -6.60
N ARG A 345 6.90 21.98 -6.09
CA ARG A 345 6.83 20.72 -5.32
C ARG A 345 6.16 20.82 -3.93
N SER A 346 5.57 21.97 -3.57
CA SER A 346 5.08 22.22 -2.19
C SER A 346 3.62 22.71 -2.09
N PRO A 347 3.08 23.57 -2.98
CA PRO A 347 1.68 24.01 -2.86
C PRO A 347 0.66 23.29 -3.76
N VAL A 348 1.07 22.42 -4.70
CA VAL A 348 0.15 21.84 -5.72
C VAL A 348 -0.09 20.34 -5.54
N SER A 349 0.70 19.65 -4.73
CA SER A 349 0.64 18.21 -4.51
C SER A 349 0.03 17.85 -3.14
N ALA A 350 -1.11 18.46 -2.82
CA ALA A 350 -2.00 18.02 -1.74
C ALA A 350 -3.17 17.27 -2.38
#